data_AF-A0AAU0MDW2-F1
#
_entry.id   AF-A0AAU0MDW2-F1
#
_cell.length_a   1.000
_cell.length_b   1.000
_cell.length_c   1.000
_cell.angle_alpha   90.00
_cell.angle_beta   90.00
_cell.angle_gamma   90.00
#
_symmetry.space_group_name_H-M   'P 1'
#
loop_
_entity.id
_entity.type
_entity.pdbx_description
1 polymer ?
#
loop_
_entity_poly.entity_id
_entity_poly.type
_entity_poly.pdbx_seq_one_letter_code
_entity_poly.pdbx_strand_id
1 'polypeptide(L)'
;MGQFCPSDAGAAGRWFPSPWYFEPTVLTDVPAEATMARAETFGPVVSVQPVTDLDEAIARANDSDFGLSASVWTAGGRGETVGRRLEVGSVNVNEGYTAAWASHGAPMGGWKASGLGRRHGVEGLLAFTESQTVATQRLLPLAPPLGRRGAAAAFAAGMTPAIRLLDRLR
;
A
#
# COMPACT_ATOMS: atom_id res chain seq x y z
N MET A 1 -26.01 23.52 2.48
CA MET A 1 -24.66 24.11 2.47
C MET A 1 -24.54 24.95 3.75
N GLY A 2 -24.35 24.28 4.88
CA GLY A 2 -24.32 24.91 6.20
C GLY A 2 -22.89 25.25 6.56
N GLN A 3 -22.59 26.54 6.62
CA GLN A 3 -21.28 27.08 6.93
C GLN A 3 -21.07 26.95 8.45
N PHE A 4 -20.23 26.00 8.87
CA PHE A 4 -19.77 25.93 10.25
C PHE A 4 -18.85 27.13 10.48
N CYS A 5 -19.40 28.24 10.95
CA CYS A 5 -18.65 29.43 11.33
C CYS A 5 -18.15 29.22 12.77
N PRO A 6 -16.84 29.17 13.02
CA PRO A 6 -16.31 29.04 14.36
C PRO A 6 -16.29 30.43 15.02
N SER A 7 -17.47 30.98 15.33
CA SER A 7 -17.59 32.16 16.20
C SER A 7 -17.89 31.80 17.66
N ASP A 8 -18.24 30.55 17.95
CA ASP A 8 -18.86 30.19 19.23
C ASP A 8 -17.93 29.41 20.17
N ALA A 9 -16.71 29.07 19.73
CA ALA A 9 -15.66 28.58 20.61
C ALA A 9 -14.87 29.77 21.15
N GLY A 10 -15.20 30.22 22.36
CA GLY A 10 -14.61 31.37 23.04
C GLY A 10 -13.10 31.29 23.27
N ALA A 11 -12.31 31.53 22.22
CA ALA A 11 -10.88 31.76 22.30
C ALA A 11 -10.58 33.23 22.06
N ALA A 12 -10.50 33.98 23.16
CA ALA A 12 -9.97 35.33 23.15
C ALA A 12 -8.53 35.34 22.60
N GLY A 13 -8.33 36.02 21.46
CA GLY A 13 -7.04 36.61 21.11
C GLY A 13 -5.98 35.75 20.42
N ARG A 14 -6.30 35.10 19.29
CA ARG A 14 -5.26 34.58 18.39
C ARG A 14 -5.31 35.26 17.01
N TRP A 15 -4.19 35.89 16.66
CA TRP A 15 -3.94 36.53 15.37
C TRP A 15 -3.82 35.46 14.28
N PHE A 16 -4.91 35.09 13.63
CA PHE A 16 -4.85 34.21 12.45
C PHE A 16 -4.82 35.01 11.16
N PRO A 17 -3.75 34.88 10.34
CA PRO A 17 -3.46 35.84 9.28
C PRO A 17 -4.23 35.60 7.96
N SER A 18 -5.19 34.67 7.88
CA SER A 18 -5.83 34.32 6.61
C SER A 18 -7.17 33.60 6.75
N PRO A 19 -8.13 33.81 5.81
CA PRO A 19 -9.37 33.01 5.74
C PRO A 19 -9.14 31.53 5.37
N TRP A 20 -7.94 31.18 4.91
CA TRP A 20 -7.54 29.80 4.60
C TRP A 20 -6.78 29.13 5.75
N TYR A 21 -6.69 29.80 6.89
CA TYR A 21 -6.05 29.25 8.07
C TYR A 21 -7.03 28.39 8.86
N PHE A 22 -6.56 27.22 9.31
CA PHE A 22 -7.30 26.35 10.22
C PHE A 22 -6.35 25.89 11.33
N GLU A 23 -6.80 25.94 12.59
CA GLU A 23 -5.99 25.50 13.73
C GLU A 23 -5.87 23.97 13.78
N PRO A 24 -4.73 23.43 14.29
CA PRO A 24 -4.63 22.03 14.63
C PRO A 24 -5.77 21.60 15.54
N THR A 25 -6.60 20.67 15.05
CA THR A 25 -7.84 20.28 15.72
C THR A 25 -7.85 18.77 15.97
N VAL A 26 -8.11 18.40 17.21
CA VAL A 26 -8.32 17.01 17.62
C VAL A 26 -9.81 16.79 17.82
N LEU A 27 -10.36 15.81 17.11
CA LEU A 27 -11.77 15.45 17.18
C LEU A 27 -11.92 14.10 17.88
N THR A 28 -12.95 14.00 18.72
CA THR A 28 -13.36 12.78 19.42
C THR A 28 -14.83 12.49 19.08
N ASP A 29 -15.27 11.25 19.30
CA ASP A 29 -16.65 10.82 19.04
C ASP A 29 -17.15 11.08 17.61
N VAL A 30 -16.25 10.94 16.64
CA VAL A 30 -16.55 11.10 15.21
C VAL A 30 -17.30 9.86 14.70
N PRO A 31 -18.52 10.01 14.15
CA PRO A 31 -19.26 8.90 13.56
C PRO A 31 -18.48 8.22 12.42
N ALA A 32 -18.60 6.91 12.28
CA ALA A 32 -17.88 6.14 11.26
C ALA A 32 -18.25 6.56 9.82
N GLU A 33 -19.46 7.06 9.62
CA GLU A 33 -20.01 7.51 8.33
C GLU A 33 -19.65 8.96 8.02
N ALA A 34 -19.03 9.68 8.96
CA ALA A 34 -18.60 11.06 8.72
C ALA A 34 -17.56 11.10 7.60
N THR A 35 -17.68 12.07 6.69
CA THR A 35 -16.75 12.21 5.55
C THR A 35 -15.29 12.24 6.01
N MET A 36 -14.99 12.96 7.09
CA MET A 36 -13.63 13.06 7.65
C MET A 36 -13.08 11.75 8.22
N ALA A 37 -13.93 10.74 8.51
CA ALA A 37 -13.52 9.44 9.00
C ALA A 37 -13.12 8.48 7.86
N ARG A 38 -13.56 8.74 6.62
CA ARG A 38 -13.34 7.86 5.46
C ARG A 38 -12.53 8.52 4.35
N ALA A 39 -12.65 9.83 4.19
CA ALA A 39 -11.99 10.61 3.15
C ALA A 39 -10.75 11.34 3.69
N GLU A 40 -9.85 11.66 2.77
CA GLU A 40 -8.63 12.41 3.08
C GLU A 40 -8.93 13.89 3.38
N THR A 41 -8.56 14.35 4.58
CA THR A 41 -8.88 15.71 5.03
C THR A 41 -7.94 16.78 4.49
N PHE A 42 -6.68 16.46 4.15
CA PHE A 42 -5.65 17.42 3.69
C PHE A 42 -5.48 18.67 4.57
N GLY A 43 -5.85 18.58 5.84
CA GLY A 43 -5.82 19.69 6.80
C GLY A 43 -5.29 19.23 8.15
N PRO A 44 -5.06 20.17 9.09
CA PRO A 44 -4.45 19.88 10.38
C PRO A 44 -5.49 19.31 11.36
N VAL A 45 -6.20 18.26 10.95
CA VAL A 45 -7.28 17.64 11.73
C VAL A 45 -6.98 16.16 11.91
N VAL A 46 -7.10 15.68 13.14
CA VAL A 46 -7.00 14.26 13.48
C VAL A 46 -8.24 13.83 14.25
N SER A 47 -8.77 12.65 13.95
CA SER A 47 -9.79 12.01 14.77
C SER A 47 -9.17 10.94 15.65
N VAL A 48 -9.64 10.85 16.88
CA VAL A 48 -9.23 9.82 17.84
C VAL A 48 -10.43 8.95 18.15
N GLN A 49 -10.28 7.65 17.88
CA GLN A 49 -11.33 6.66 18.07
C GLN A 49 -10.85 5.59 19.05
N PRO A 50 -11.57 5.33 20.15
CA PRO A 50 -11.25 4.21 21.02
C PRO A 50 -11.55 2.89 20.33
N VAL A 51 -10.74 1.88 20.66
CA VAL A 51 -10.87 0.50 20.22
C VAL A 51 -10.75 -0.39 21.45
N THR A 52 -11.45 -1.51 21.44
CA THR A 52 -11.56 -2.42 22.58
C THR A 52 -10.33 -3.31 22.69
N ASP A 53 -9.73 -3.65 21.55
CA ASP A 53 -8.52 -4.46 21.47
C ASP A 53 -7.69 -4.17 20.20
N LEU A 54 -6.55 -4.87 20.08
CA LEU A 54 -5.61 -4.71 18.98
C LEU A 54 -6.14 -5.28 17.65
N ASP A 55 -6.95 -6.34 17.68
CA ASP A 55 -7.48 -6.95 16.47
C ASP A 55 -8.54 -6.06 15.83
N GLU A 56 -9.40 -5.44 16.65
CA GLU A 56 -10.32 -4.38 16.23
C GLU A 56 -9.56 -3.17 15.65
N ALA A 57 -8.47 -2.75 16.29
CA ALA A 57 -7.65 -1.63 15.81
C ALA A 57 -7.09 -1.90 14.41
N ILE A 58 -6.57 -3.11 14.17
CA ILE A 58 -6.03 -3.52 12.88
C ILE A 58 -7.15 -3.64 11.83
N ALA A 59 -8.29 -4.22 12.21
CA ALA A 59 -9.44 -4.33 11.32
C ALA A 59 -9.93 -2.95 10.87
N ARG A 60 -10.06 -1.98 11.80
CA ARG A 60 -10.45 -0.60 11.49
C ARG A 60 -9.41 0.14 10.66
N ALA A 61 -8.12 -0.03 10.96
CA ALA A 61 -7.05 0.58 10.16
C ALA A 61 -7.03 0.06 8.72
N ASN A 62 -7.37 -1.21 8.51
CA ASN A 62 -7.48 -1.82 7.19
C ASN A 62 -8.83 -1.55 6.50
N ASP A 63 -9.89 -1.15 7.22
CA ASP A 63 -11.17 -0.67 6.64
C ASP A 63 -11.05 0.77 6.11
N SER A 64 -10.10 0.96 5.20
CA SER A 64 -9.87 2.19 4.46
C SER A 64 -9.61 1.86 3.00
N ASP A 65 -10.10 2.74 2.11
CA ASP A 65 -9.80 2.69 0.68
C ASP A 65 -8.33 3.07 0.39
N PHE A 66 -7.67 3.69 1.36
CA PHE A 66 -6.29 4.16 1.29
C PHE A 66 -5.36 3.29 2.12
N GLY A 67 -4.07 3.34 1.80
CA GLY A 67 -3.03 2.57 2.47
C GLY A 67 -1.64 3.11 2.18
N LEU A 68 -1.40 4.41 2.36
CA LEU A 68 -0.08 5.01 2.06
C LEU A 68 0.94 4.70 3.15
N SER A 69 0.64 5.11 4.39
CA SER A 69 1.53 4.98 5.54
C SER A 69 0.71 4.79 6.81
N ALA A 70 1.25 4.02 7.77
CA ALA A 70 0.72 3.95 9.12
C ALA A 70 1.82 4.16 10.16
N SER A 71 1.39 4.48 11.38
CA SER A 71 2.25 4.62 12.53
C SER A 71 1.72 3.77 13.67
N VAL A 72 2.60 2.97 14.29
CA VAL A 72 2.26 2.08 15.41
C VAL A 72 3.07 2.50 16.61
N TRP A 73 2.40 2.89 17.69
CA TRP A 73 3.02 3.30 18.95
C TRP A 73 2.84 2.22 20.00
N THR A 74 3.94 1.70 20.55
CA THR A 74 3.92 0.64 21.55
C THR A 74 5.17 0.66 22.43
N ALA A 75 5.00 0.34 23.72
CA ALA A 75 6.11 0.25 24.67
C ALA A 75 6.94 -1.04 24.53
N GLY A 76 6.48 -2.04 23.76
CA GLY A 76 7.16 -3.33 23.59
C GLY A 76 7.33 -3.69 22.11
N GLY A 77 8.30 -4.57 21.77
CA GLY A 77 8.71 -4.92 20.40
C GLY A 77 7.67 -5.58 19.48
N ARG A 78 6.37 -5.41 19.75
CA ARG A 78 5.26 -5.92 18.93
C ARG A 78 4.96 -5.02 17.72
N GLY A 79 5.58 -3.85 17.60
CA GLY A 79 5.32 -2.89 16.53
C GLY A 79 5.50 -3.50 15.13
N GLU A 80 6.55 -4.28 14.92
CA GLU A 80 6.76 -5.00 13.65
C GLU A 80 5.67 -6.04 13.39
N THR A 81 5.26 -6.80 14.41
CA THR A 81 4.22 -7.82 14.29
C THR A 81 2.88 -7.20 13.92
N VAL A 82 2.54 -6.05 14.49
CA VAL A 82 1.36 -5.26 14.12
C VAL A 82 1.51 -4.74 12.69
N GLY A 83 2.67 -4.17 12.35
CA GLY A 83 2.93 -3.62 11.02
C GLY A 83 2.75 -4.62 9.89
N ARG A 84 3.16 -5.89 10.08
CA ARG A 84 2.95 -6.97 9.10
C ARG A 84 1.48 -7.30 8.81
N ARG A 85 0.56 -6.88 9.68
CA ARG A 85 -0.90 -7.11 9.54
C ARG A 85 -1.63 -5.91 8.92
N LEU A 86 -0.96 -4.76 8.77
CA LEU A 86 -1.55 -3.56 8.20
C LEU A 86 -1.42 -3.56 6.69
N GLU A 87 -2.48 -3.13 6.01
CA GLU A 87 -2.54 -2.97 4.55
C GLU A 87 -2.09 -1.55 4.14
N VAL A 88 -0.92 -1.12 4.63
CA VAL A 88 -0.26 0.14 4.23
C VAL A 88 1.15 -0.04 3.61
N GLY A 89 1.50 0.84 2.69
CA GLY A 89 2.75 0.69 1.94
C GLY A 89 4.02 0.98 2.75
N SER A 90 3.91 1.65 3.89
CA SER A 90 4.99 1.85 4.87
C SER A 90 4.43 1.88 6.30
N VAL A 91 5.12 1.23 7.23
CA VAL A 91 4.76 1.24 8.66
C VAL A 91 5.92 1.80 9.46
N ASN A 92 5.62 2.81 10.26
CA ASN A 92 6.56 3.44 11.16
C ASN A 92 6.28 3.02 12.60
N VAL A 93 7.26 2.48 13.29
CA VAL A 93 7.11 2.02 14.68
C VAL A 93 7.70 3.07 15.62
N ASN A 94 6.89 3.52 16.59
CA ASN A 94 7.23 4.54 17.58
C ASN A 94 7.65 5.89 17.00
N GLU A 95 7.20 6.19 15.78
CA GLU A 95 7.37 7.47 15.11
C GLU A 95 6.31 7.64 14.01
N GLY A 96 6.06 8.86 13.54
CA GLY A 96 4.90 9.19 12.71
C GLY A 96 5.06 9.05 11.18
N TYR A 97 6.27 9.19 10.62
CA TYR A 97 6.48 9.31 9.17
C TYR A 97 7.95 9.23 8.72
N THR A 98 8.86 9.81 9.50
CA THR A 98 10.21 10.17 9.06
C THR A 98 11.08 8.96 8.79
N ALA A 99 10.92 7.86 9.54
CA ALA A 99 11.81 6.71 9.44
C ALA A 99 11.70 6.04 8.07
N ALA A 100 10.47 5.72 7.63
CA ALA A 100 10.24 5.17 6.29
C ALA A 100 10.56 6.18 5.19
N TRP A 101 10.16 7.45 5.36
CA TRP A 101 10.38 8.47 4.34
C TRP A 101 11.86 8.78 4.09
N ALA A 102 12.68 8.86 5.14
CA ALA A 102 14.11 9.13 5.03
C ALA A 102 14.93 7.90 4.58
N SER A 103 14.34 6.70 4.63
CA SER A 103 14.98 5.46 4.22
C SER A 103 14.94 5.30 2.69
N HIS A 104 15.72 6.11 1.96
CA HIS A 104 15.74 6.10 0.49
C HIS A 104 16.14 4.76 -0.14
N GLY A 105 16.83 3.89 0.61
CA GLY A 105 17.17 2.53 0.18
C GLY A 105 16.02 1.52 0.30
N ALA A 106 14.97 1.83 1.07
CA ALA A 106 13.81 0.96 1.25
C ALA A 106 12.67 1.40 0.31
N PRO A 107 11.95 0.47 -0.35
CA PRO A 107 10.87 0.84 -1.26
C PRO A 107 9.73 1.55 -0.52
N MET A 108 9.22 2.62 -1.12
CA MET A 108 8.11 3.40 -0.57
C MET A 108 7.08 3.69 -1.67
N GLY A 109 5.81 3.48 -1.35
CA GLY A 109 4.67 3.62 -2.25
C GLY A 109 3.41 3.23 -1.49
N GLY A 110 2.24 3.36 -2.11
CA GLY A 110 0.96 3.06 -1.47
C GLY A 110 0.50 1.61 -1.63
N TRP A 111 -0.55 1.28 -0.90
CA TRP A 111 -1.45 0.15 -1.14
C TRP A 111 -2.84 0.68 -1.52
N LYS A 112 -3.68 -0.19 -2.11
CA LYS A 112 -5.06 0.15 -2.51
C LYS A 112 -5.12 1.40 -3.40
N ALA A 113 -6.00 2.35 -3.11
CA ALA A 113 -6.14 3.59 -3.87
C ALA A 113 -4.98 4.58 -3.65
N SER A 114 -4.04 4.32 -2.72
CA SER A 114 -2.88 5.21 -2.48
C SER A 114 -1.78 5.09 -3.53
N GLY A 115 -1.98 4.29 -4.58
CA GLY A 115 -1.12 4.25 -5.76
C GLY A 115 -0.49 2.89 -6.04
N LEU A 116 0.12 2.78 -7.22
CA LEU A 116 0.79 1.58 -7.72
C LEU A 116 2.30 1.85 -7.86
N GLY A 117 3.12 0.82 -7.65
CA GLY A 117 4.58 0.93 -7.77
C GLY A 117 5.26 1.50 -6.52
N ARG A 118 6.56 1.79 -6.64
CA ARG A 118 7.44 2.26 -5.55
C ARG A 118 8.39 3.33 -6.09
N ARG A 119 8.72 4.35 -5.27
CA ARG A 119 9.57 5.48 -5.66
C ARG A 119 10.99 5.47 -5.05
N HIS A 120 11.18 4.71 -3.98
CA HIS A 120 12.48 4.53 -3.32
C HIS A 120 13.03 3.12 -3.61
N GLY A 121 14.25 2.85 -3.16
CA GLY A 121 14.90 1.55 -3.32
C GLY A 121 15.25 1.23 -4.77
N VAL A 122 15.63 -0.03 -5.00
CA VAL A 122 15.90 -0.57 -6.35
C VAL A 122 14.64 -0.51 -7.21
N GLU A 123 13.47 -0.71 -6.60
CA GLU A 123 12.18 -0.68 -7.24
C GLU A 123 11.89 0.69 -7.87
N GLY A 124 12.24 1.78 -7.17
CA GLY A 124 12.13 3.14 -7.70
C GLY A 124 13.04 3.42 -8.88
N LEU A 125 14.25 2.84 -8.90
CA LEU A 125 15.15 2.95 -10.04
C LEU A 125 14.66 2.15 -11.25
N LEU A 126 14.23 0.91 -11.02
CA LEU A 126 13.73 0.02 -12.07
C LEU A 126 12.43 0.53 -12.70
N ALA A 127 11.63 1.32 -11.98
CA ALA A 127 10.42 1.95 -12.51
C ALA A 127 10.68 2.89 -13.70
N PHE A 128 11.92 3.36 -13.89
CA PHE A 128 12.35 4.19 -15.03
C PHE A 128 13.10 3.38 -16.11
N THR A 129 13.02 2.06 -16.07
CA THR A 129 13.68 1.16 -17.04
C THR A 129 12.67 0.33 -17.81
N GLU A 130 13.04 -0.10 -19.02
CA GLU A 130 12.24 -1.01 -19.84
C GLU A 130 12.85 -2.41 -19.78
N SER A 131 12.06 -3.42 -19.43
CA SER A 131 12.54 -4.81 -19.33
C SER A 131 12.57 -5.48 -20.70
N GLN A 132 13.74 -5.97 -21.12
CA GLN A 132 13.89 -6.76 -22.35
C GLN A 132 14.28 -8.20 -22.04
N THR A 133 13.53 -9.16 -22.61
CA THR A 133 13.89 -10.58 -22.58
C THR A 133 14.51 -11.00 -23.91
N VAL A 134 15.70 -11.61 -23.86
CA VAL A 134 16.36 -12.22 -25.03
C VAL A 134 16.47 -13.72 -24.80
N ALA A 135 15.78 -14.52 -25.61
CA ALA A 135 15.76 -15.98 -25.51
C ALA A 135 16.48 -16.63 -26.70
N THR A 136 17.31 -17.65 -26.44
CA THR A 136 18.03 -18.40 -27.47
C THR A 136 17.86 -19.91 -27.27
N GLN A 137 17.79 -20.66 -28.38
CA GLN A 137 17.76 -22.12 -28.40
C GLN A 137 18.98 -22.64 -29.16
N ARG A 138 19.80 -23.49 -28.54
CA ARG A 138 21.10 -23.94 -29.11
C ARG A 138 21.12 -25.37 -29.65
N LEU A 139 20.15 -26.21 -29.34
CA LEU A 139 20.19 -27.65 -29.66
C LEU A 139 18.99 -28.08 -30.50
N LEU A 140 17.86 -28.36 -29.84
CA LEU A 140 16.59 -28.63 -30.51
C LEU A 140 15.66 -27.46 -30.21
N PRO A 141 15.05 -26.85 -31.23
CA PRO A 141 13.99 -25.88 -30.97
C PRO A 141 12.86 -26.60 -30.22
N LEU A 142 12.35 -25.96 -29.16
CA LEU A 142 11.09 -26.35 -28.53
C LEU A 142 9.93 -25.92 -29.44
N ALA A 143 9.94 -26.48 -30.65
CA ALA A 143 8.94 -26.26 -31.67
C ALA A 143 8.79 -27.56 -32.47
N PRO A 144 7.58 -27.87 -32.94
CA PRO A 144 7.39 -28.96 -33.87
C PRO A 144 8.19 -28.69 -35.16
N PRO A 145 8.81 -29.73 -35.77
CA PRO A 145 9.50 -29.55 -37.03
C PRO A 145 8.49 -29.12 -38.12
N LEU A 146 8.63 -27.88 -38.59
CA LEU A 146 7.77 -27.29 -39.61
C LEU A 146 7.90 -28.05 -40.94
N GLY A 147 6.80 -28.18 -41.70
CA GLY A 147 6.80 -28.75 -43.05
C GLY A 147 6.50 -30.25 -43.19
N ARG A 148 6.30 -31.00 -42.09
CA ARG A 148 5.83 -32.38 -42.13
C ARG A 148 4.38 -32.48 -41.63
N ARG A 149 3.48 -33.07 -42.43
CA ARG A 149 2.09 -33.35 -42.00
C ARG A 149 2.13 -34.22 -40.73
N GLY A 150 1.42 -33.79 -39.69
CA GLY A 150 1.34 -34.50 -38.40
C GLY A 150 2.45 -34.18 -37.38
N ALA A 151 3.47 -33.39 -37.72
CA ALA A 151 4.59 -33.08 -36.82
C ALA A 151 4.17 -32.35 -35.54
N ALA A 152 3.18 -31.45 -35.62
CA ALA A 152 2.64 -30.76 -34.44
C ALA A 152 1.95 -31.72 -33.47
N ALA A 153 1.16 -32.68 -33.99
CA ALA A 153 0.47 -33.67 -33.18
C ALA A 153 1.47 -34.63 -32.49
N ALA A 154 2.50 -35.08 -33.20
CA ALA A 154 3.55 -35.93 -32.65
C ALA A 154 4.37 -35.20 -31.56
N PHE A 155 4.70 -33.94 -31.78
CA PHE A 155 5.39 -33.11 -30.79
C PHE A 155 4.54 -32.91 -29.53
N ALA A 156 3.26 -32.56 -29.69
CA ALA A 156 2.33 -32.39 -28.56
C ALA A 156 2.12 -33.69 -27.77
N ALA A 157 1.97 -34.82 -28.46
CA ALA A 157 1.83 -36.14 -27.85
C ALA A 157 3.08 -36.55 -27.06
N GLY A 158 4.27 -36.14 -27.49
CA GLY A 158 5.52 -36.36 -26.76
C GLY A 158 5.72 -35.43 -25.57
N MET A 159 5.38 -34.14 -25.71
CA MET A 159 5.59 -33.17 -24.63
C MET A 159 4.59 -33.29 -23.49
N THR A 160 3.35 -33.66 -23.77
CA THR A 160 2.28 -33.74 -22.76
C THR A 160 2.59 -34.70 -21.59
N PRO A 161 3.01 -35.96 -21.81
CA PRO A 161 3.39 -36.85 -20.71
C PRO A 161 4.65 -36.36 -19.98
N ALA A 162 5.60 -35.74 -20.69
CA ALA A 162 6.81 -35.18 -20.08
C ALA A 162 6.49 -34.02 -19.12
N ILE A 163 5.61 -33.10 -19.52
CA ILE A 163 5.13 -31.99 -18.68
C ILE A 163 4.36 -32.54 -17.47
N ARG A 164 3.44 -33.50 -17.68
CA ARG A 164 2.69 -34.14 -16.58
C ARG A 164 3.58 -34.88 -15.58
N LEU A 165 4.70 -35.43 -16.02
CA LEU A 165 5.67 -36.06 -15.13
C LEU A 165 6.42 -35.00 -14.31
N LEU A 166 6.83 -33.90 -14.93
CA LEU A 166 7.47 -32.78 -14.24
C LEU A 166 6.56 -32.16 -13.18
N ASP A 167 5.27 -32.00 -13.47
CA ASP A 167 4.29 -31.50 -12.50
C ASP A 167 4.07 -32.43 -11.31
N ARG A 168 4.34 -33.74 -11.45
CA ARG A 168 4.28 -34.72 -10.35
C ARG A 168 5.54 -34.79 -9.49
N LEU A 169 6.65 -34.22 -9.97
CA LEU A 169 7.94 -34.19 -9.29
C LEU A 169 8.18 -32.89 -8.53
N ARG A 170 7.20 -31.97 -8.56
CA ARG A 170 7.21 -30.69 -7.86
C ARG A 170 6.28 -30.74 -6.65
#